data_AF-A0A3Q0J2Q5-F1
#
_entry.id   AF-A0A3Q0J2Q5-F1
#
_cell.length_a   1.000
_cell.length_b   1.000
_cell.length_c   1.000
_cell.angle_alpha   90.00
_cell.angle_beta   90.00
_cell.angle_gamma   90.00
#
_symmetry.space_group_name_H-M   'P 1'
#
loop_
_entity.id
_entity.type
_entity.pdbx_description
1 polymer ?
#
loop_
_entity_poly.entity_id
_entity_poly.type
_entity_poly.pdbx_seq_one_letter_code
_entity_poly.pdbx_strand_id
1 'polypeptide(L)'
;MEPCPPGREVTDFQFKLFSSVRVFPAIDYQNFFNNPSNTVTASNKHGLLIVGTPTGFQIVNLAQFVSPNAAEFLNECTDYPRREYNINAQPSHIALNCDETLLSVAHQSSDNAPLVRIYKMASLTNQSKNKVVKIPLGPPGTCIMDFSWNPVIPDLLSVCVSNGCLCLYSHDDTGKKLTMLPPEKRLSQIRVRTKLSRYH
;
A
#
# COMPACT_ATOMS: atom_id res chain seq x y z
N MET A 1 -36.86 -7.48 -2.84
CA MET A 1 -35.74 -7.01 -3.68
C MET A 1 -35.69 -5.50 -3.52
N GLU A 2 -34.59 -4.99 -2.97
CA GLU A 2 -34.38 -3.55 -2.88
C GLU A 2 -34.10 -3.00 -4.29
N PRO A 3 -34.74 -1.90 -4.72
CA PRO A 3 -34.51 -1.34 -6.05
C PRO A 3 -33.08 -0.83 -6.18
N CYS A 4 -32.52 -0.91 -7.39
CA CYS A 4 -31.21 -0.34 -7.70
C CYS A 4 -31.21 1.16 -7.37
N PRO A 5 -30.17 1.68 -6.69
CA PRO A 5 -30.05 3.12 -6.45
C PRO A 5 -30.11 3.91 -7.76
N PRO A 6 -30.83 5.04 -7.82
CA PRO A 6 -30.93 5.83 -9.03
C PRO A 6 -29.57 6.45 -9.38
N GLY A 7 -29.14 6.28 -10.64
CA GLY A 7 -27.99 6.99 -11.18
C GLY A 7 -28.27 8.48 -11.30
N ARG A 8 -27.28 9.31 -10.98
CA ARG A 8 -27.33 10.76 -11.19
C ARG A 8 -26.25 11.15 -12.19
N GLU A 9 -26.63 11.86 -13.24
CA GLU A 9 -25.67 12.53 -14.10
C GLU A 9 -25.03 13.70 -13.33
N VAL A 10 -23.70 13.78 -13.37
CA VAL A 10 -22.90 14.79 -12.69
C VAL A 10 -22.04 15.47 -13.75
N THR A 11 -22.39 16.70 -14.12
CA THR A 11 -21.70 17.49 -15.16
C THR A 11 -20.74 18.53 -14.58
N ASP A 12 -20.90 18.84 -13.29
CA ASP A 12 -20.08 19.75 -12.50
C ASP A 12 -18.80 19.10 -11.94
N PHE A 13 -18.58 17.81 -12.22
CA PHE A 13 -17.41 17.06 -11.82
C PHE A 13 -16.75 16.39 -13.03
N GLN A 14 -15.45 16.66 -13.23
CA GLN A 14 -14.71 16.17 -14.39
C GLN A 14 -13.37 15.58 -13.95
N PHE A 15 -12.96 14.51 -14.62
CA PHE A 15 -11.60 13.99 -14.52
C PHE A 15 -10.77 14.49 -15.69
N LYS A 16 -9.55 14.92 -15.40
CA LYS A 16 -8.56 15.24 -16.43
C LYS A 16 -7.40 14.28 -16.30
N LEU A 17 -7.07 13.57 -17.39
CA LEU A 17 -5.84 12.79 -17.44
C LEU A 17 -4.65 13.74 -17.31
N PHE A 18 -3.82 13.49 -16.32
CA PHE A 18 -2.64 14.31 -16.06
C PHE A 18 -1.39 13.72 -16.74
N SER A 19 -1.14 12.43 -16.52
CA SER A 19 0.00 11.72 -17.09
C SER A 19 -0.29 10.22 -17.19
N SER A 20 0.29 9.55 -18.19
CA SER A 20 0.27 8.10 -18.37
C SER A 20 1.70 7.57 -18.32
N VAL A 21 2.00 6.80 -17.26
CA VAL A 21 3.36 6.34 -16.98
C VAL A 21 3.36 4.83 -16.82
N ARG A 22 4.26 4.15 -17.53
CA ARG A 22 4.41 2.70 -17.44
C ARG A 22 5.23 2.33 -16.20
N VAL A 23 4.53 1.81 -15.20
CA VAL A 23 5.11 1.34 -13.94
C VAL A 23 5.75 -0.04 -14.07
N PHE A 24 5.18 -0.90 -14.93
CA PHE A 24 5.58 -2.29 -15.08
C PHE A 24 6.04 -2.57 -16.53
N PRO A 25 7.20 -3.23 -16.75
CA PRO A 25 7.63 -3.63 -18.09
C PRO A 25 6.69 -4.72 -18.61
N ALA A 26 6.13 -4.56 -19.82
CA ALA A 26 5.18 -5.50 -20.42
C ALA A 26 5.72 -6.95 -20.42
N ILE A 27 5.37 -7.69 -19.38
CA ILE A 27 5.68 -9.11 -19.15
C ILE A 27 4.33 -9.82 -19.01
N ASP A 28 4.28 -11.12 -19.29
CA ASP A 28 3.09 -11.95 -19.06
C ASP A 28 2.67 -11.92 -17.58
N TYR A 29 1.74 -11.01 -17.23
CA TYR A 29 1.28 -10.77 -15.86
C TYR A 29 0.20 -11.74 -15.40
N GLN A 30 -0.03 -12.84 -16.12
CA GLN A 30 -1.15 -13.77 -15.87
C GLN A 30 -1.21 -14.33 -14.44
N ASN A 31 -0.16 -14.15 -13.62
CA ASN A 31 -0.10 -14.64 -12.25
C ASN A 31 0.29 -13.59 -11.19
N PHE A 32 0.31 -12.30 -11.52
CA PHE A 32 0.78 -11.26 -10.57
C PHE A 32 -0.20 -10.99 -9.43
N PHE A 33 -1.50 -11.11 -9.66
CA PHE A 33 -2.53 -10.68 -8.70
C PHE A 33 -3.57 -11.77 -8.46
N ASN A 34 -3.11 -12.95 -8.06
CA ASN A 34 -3.99 -14.09 -7.74
C ASN A 34 -4.70 -13.94 -6.38
N ASN A 35 -4.32 -12.94 -5.58
CA ASN A 35 -4.88 -12.60 -4.28
C ASN A 35 -5.20 -11.10 -4.23
N PRO A 36 -6.03 -10.65 -3.27
CA PRO A 36 -6.22 -9.22 -3.01
C PRO A 36 -4.88 -8.49 -2.90
N SER A 37 -4.80 -7.32 -3.53
CA SER A 37 -3.60 -6.51 -3.54
C SER A 37 -3.91 -5.02 -3.55
N ASN A 38 -3.03 -4.26 -2.91
CA ASN A 38 -3.01 -2.81 -2.91
C ASN A 38 -1.56 -2.33 -2.98
N THR A 39 -1.02 -2.23 -4.19
CA THR A 39 0.40 -1.99 -4.42
C THR A 39 0.75 -0.53 -4.67
N VAL A 40 -0.20 0.39 -4.50
CA VAL A 40 -0.01 1.82 -4.77
C VAL A 40 -0.35 2.61 -3.51
N THR A 41 0.56 3.46 -3.06
CA THR A 41 0.30 4.42 -1.99
C THR A 41 0.94 5.76 -2.32
N ALA A 42 0.37 6.85 -1.79
CA ALA A 42 0.85 8.20 -2.01
C ALA A 42 1.16 8.87 -0.68
N SER A 43 2.29 9.56 -0.63
CA SER A 43 2.68 10.47 0.45
C SER A 43 2.31 11.88 0.03
N ASN A 44 1.27 12.44 0.64
CA ASN A 44 0.84 13.79 0.34
C ASN A 44 1.78 14.83 0.97
N LYS A 45 2.37 14.49 2.12
CA LYS A 45 3.34 15.34 2.82
C LYS A 45 4.64 15.52 2.03
N HIS A 46 5.08 14.48 1.33
CA HIS A 46 6.35 14.49 0.60
C HIS A 46 6.18 14.58 -0.93
N GLY A 47 4.95 14.52 -1.45
CA GLY A 47 4.68 14.54 -2.89
C GLY A 47 5.23 13.31 -3.62
N LEU A 48 5.15 12.14 -2.98
CA LEU A 48 5.71 10.88 -3.51
C LEU A 48 4.61 9.88 -3.84
N LEU A 49 4.79 9.13 -4.91
CA LEU A 49 4.03 7.94 -5.23
C LEU A 49 4.92 6.72 -5.05
N ILE A 50 4.45 5.73 -4.29
CA ILE A 50 5.15 4.48 -4.07
C ILE A 50 4.33 3.37 -4.72
N VAL A 51 4.97 2.63 -5.63
CA VAL A 51 4.30 1.58 -6.42
C VAL A 51 5.06 0.27 -6.34
N GLY A 52 4.36 -0.82 -6.10
CA GLY A 52 4.93 -2.17 -6.14
C GLY A 52 5.34 -2.56 -7.55
N THR A 53 6.34 -3.43 -7.65
CA THR A 53 6.93 -3.97 -8.88
C THR A 53 7.09 -5.49 -8.70
N PRO A 54 7.42 -6.26 -9.76
CA PRO A 54 7.60 -7.72 -9.66
C PRO A 54 8.63 -8.16 -8.61
N THR A 55 9.64 -7.34 -8.38
CA THR A 55 10.78 -7.66 -7.53
C THR A 55 10.88 -6.77 -6.30
N GLY A 56 10.03 -5.74 -6.20
CA GLY A 56 9.92 -4.90 -5.01
C GLY A 56 9.05 -3.69 -5.22
N PHE A 57 9.58 -2.48 -5.08
CA PHE A 57 8.79 -1.27 -5.25
C PHE A 57 9.64 -0.12 -5.77
N GLN A 58 8.97 0.92 -6.24
CA GLN A 58 9.60 2.14 -6.71
C GLN A 58 8.96 3.39 -6.08
N ILE A 59 9.77 4.42 -5.89
CA ILE A 59 9.37 5.72 -5.37
C ILE A 59 9.53 6.75 -6.49
N VAL A 60 8.44 7.43 -6.80
CA VAL A 60 8.31 8.40 -7.88
C VAL A 60 7.97 9.76 -7.27
N ASN A 61 8.70 10.81 -7.63
CA ASN A 61 8.38 12.17 -7.19
C ASN A 61 7.29 12.74 -8.11
N LEU A 62 6.14 13.11 -7.56
CA LEU A 62 5.01 13.60 -8.34
C LEU A 62 5.28 14.98 -8.97
N ALA A 63 6.17 15.78 -8.39
CA ALA A 63 6.47 17.13 -8.89
C ALA A 63 7.02 17.13 -10.33
N GLN A 64 7.67 16.05 -10.77
CA GLN A 64 8.21 15.97 -12.13
C GLN A 64 7.12 15.97 -13.21
N PHE A 65 5.94 15.43 -12.90
CA PHE A 65 4.80 15.39 -13.81
C PHE A 65 4.04 16.72 -13.87
N VAL A 66 4.31 17.64 -12.93
CA VAL A 66 3.66 18.97 -12.84
C VAL A 66 4.50 20.08 -13.48
N SER A 67 5.66 19.75 -14.02
CA SER A 67 6.60 20.69 -14.64
C SER A 67 6.14 21.14 -16.05
N PRO A 68 6.77 22.16 -16.67
CA PRO A 68 6.40 22.65 -18.01
C PRO A 68 6.41 21.57 -19.11
N ASN A 69 7.11 20.45 -18.88
CA ASN A 69 7.18 19.31 -19.78
C ASN A 69 6.05 18.29 -19.56
N ALA A 70 5.00 18.61 -18.79
CA ALA A 70 3.87 17.72 -18.51
C ALA A 70 3.23 17.11 -19.77
N ALA A 71 3.28 17.83 -20.90
CA ALA A 71 2.78 17.34 -22.19
C ALA A 71 3.49 16.06 -22.67
N GLU A 72 4.77 15.87 -22.31
CA GLU A 72 5.56 14.67 -22.67
C GLU A 72 5.03 13.40 -21.99
N PHE A 73 4.34 13.56 -20.84
CA PHE A 73 3.75 12.47 -20.07
C PHE A 73 2.28 12.20 -20.42
N LEU A 74 1.68 12.92 -21.38
CA LEU A 74 0.30 12.63 -21.83
C LEU A 74 0.23 11.32 -22.63
N ASN A 75 1.31 10.97 -23.31
CA ASN A 75 1.51 9.66 -23.93
C ASN A 75 2.16 8.69 -22.94
N GLU A 76 2.10 7.38 -23.22
CA GLU A 76 2.69 6.37 -22.34
C GLU A 76 4.21 6.55 -22.22
N CYS A 77 4.65 7.07 -21.08
CA CYS A 77 6.06 7.31 -20.77
C CYS A 77 6.64 6.10 -20.04
N THR A 78 7.72 5.53 -20.57
CA THR A 78 8.45 4.41 -19.97
C THR A 78 9.72 4.86 -19.25
N ASP A 79 10.29 6.00 -19.65
CA ASP A 79 11.51 6.57 -19.11
C ASP A 79 11.19 7.82 -18.28
N TYR A 80 11.15 7.64 -16.96
CA TYR A 80 10.86 8.70 -16.00
C TYR A 80 11.69 8.48 -14.73
N PRO A 81 12.12 9.55 -14.05
CA PRO A 81 12.90 9.43 -12.83
C PRO A 81 12.12 8.73 -11.72
N ARG A 82 12.73 7.66 -11.20
CA ARG A 82 12.21 6.88 -10.08
C ARG A 82 13.36 6.22 -9.32
N ARG A 83 13.11 5.88 -8.06
CA ARG A 83 14.04 5.11 -7.24
C ARG A 83 13.49 3.71 -7.06
N GLU A 84 14.24 2.70 -7.44
CA GLU A 84 13.82 1.31 -7.35
C GLU A 84 14.43 0.64 -6.11
N TYR A 85 13.63 -0.13 -5.40
CA TYR A 85 14.02 -0.91 -4.23
C TYR A 85 13.68 -2.37 -4.47
N ASN A 86 14.71 -3.18 -4.66
CA ASN A 86 14.56 -4.61 -4.84
C ASN A 86 14.47 -5.31 -3.47
N ILE A 87 13.40 -6.07 -3.26
CA ILE A 87 13.18 -6.88 -2.05
C ILE A 87 13.21 -8.38 -2.34
N ASN A 88 13.47 -8.75 -3.61
CA ASN A 88 13.41 -10.10 -4.18
C ASN A 88 12.06 -10.79 -3.97
N ALA A 89 10.98 -10.01 -3.99
CA ALA A 89 9.61 -10.50 -3.86
C ALA A 89 8.64 -9.46 -4.43
N GLN A 90 7.50 -9.94 -4.94
CA GLN A 90 6.42 -9.08 -5.39
C GLN A 90 5.57 -8.62 -4.18
N PRO A 91 5.38 -7.32 -3.96
CA PRO A 91 4.47 -6.84 -2.94
C PRO A 91 3.01 -7.16 -3.26
N SER A 92 2.25 -7.57 -2.25
CA SER A 92 0.80 -7.63 -2.31
C SER A 92 0.18 -6.34 -1.78
N HIS A 93 0.74 -5.76 -0.72
CA HIS A 93 0.21 -4.55 -0.10
C HIS A 93 1.33 -3.56 0.23
N ILE A 94 1.10 -2.28 -0.03
CA ILE A 94 1.98 -1.18 0.31
C ILE A 94 1.14 -0.10 0.96
N ALA A 95 1.56 0.38 2.13
CA ALA A 95 0.87 1.47 2.82
C ALA A 95 1.85 2.32 3.62
N LEU A 96 1.52 3.60 3.72
CA LEU A 96 2.14 4.55 4.64
C LEU A 96 1.34 4.62 5.93
N ASN A 97 2.02 4.84 7.05
CA ASN A 97 1.36 5.19 8.30
C ASN A 97 0.83 6.64 8.26
N CYS A 98 0.03 7.01 9.27
CA CYS A 98 -0.73 8.26 9.23
C CYS A 98 0.12 9.54 9.25
N ASP A 99 1.34 9.50 9.79
CA ASP A 99 2.27 10.63 9.78
C ASP A 99 3.30 10.59 8.64
N GLU A 100 3.16 9.59 7.77
CA GLU A 100 3.98 9.30 6.59
C GLU A 100 5.47 9.08 6.90
N THR A 101 5.81 8.62 8.10
CA THR A 101 7.20 8.32 8.51
C THR A 101 7.61 6.86 8.28
N LEU A 102 6.63 5.95 8.19
CA LEU A 102 6.85 4.52 7.99
C LEU A 102 6.16 4.04 6.71
N LEU A 103 6.91 3.28 5.91
CA LEU A 103 6.39 2.54 4.76
C LEU A 103 6.39 1.06 5.09
N SER A 104 5.23 0.43 5.01
CA SER A 104 5.11 -1.02 5.11
C SER A 104 4.90 -1.65 3.74
N VAL A 105 5.64 -2.70 3.47
CA VAL A 105 5.59 -3.48 2.23
C VAL A 105 5.35 -4.94 2.59
N ALA A 106 4.15 -5.43 2.31
CA ALA A 106 3.74 -6.80 2.56
C ALA A 106 3.94 -7.65 1.30
N HIS A 107 4.48 -8.84 1.46
CA HIS A 107 4.75 -9.78 0.36
C HIS A 107 4.70 -11.22 0.86
N GLN A 108 4.68 -12.17 -0.07
CA GLN A 108 4.92 -13.58 0.25
C GLN A 108 6.44 -13.82 0.28
N SER A 109 6.97 -14.43 1.34
CA SER A 109 8.37 -14.89 1.36
C SER A 109 8.55 -16.17 0.54
N SER A 110 9.82 -16.56 0.33
CA SER A 110 10.19 -17.74 -0.48
C SER A 110 9.65 -19.06 0.06
N ASP A 111 9.36 -19.14 1.36
CA ASP A 111 8.71 -20.25 2.05
C ASP A 111 7.18 -20.20 1.99
N ASN A 112 6.62 -19.32 1.15
CA ASN A 112 5.19 -19.10 1.01
C ASN A 112 4.51 -18.62 2.30
N ALA A 113 5.22 -17.94 3.21
CA ALA A 113 4.62 -17.28 4.38
C ALA A 113 4.39 -15.77 4.11
N PRO A 114 3.32 -15.15 4.66
CA PRO A 114 3.11 -13.71 4.52
C PRO A 114 4.04 -12.94 5.47
N LEU A 115 4.76 -11.96 4.92
CA LEU A 115 5.74 -11.15 5.63
C LEU A 115 5.52 -9.66 5.33
N VAL A 116 5.66 -8.82 6.36
CA VAL A 116 5.71 -7.35 6.21
C VAL A 116 7.11 -6.85 6.49
N ARG A 117 7.61 -5.97 5.62
CA ARG A 117 8.82 -5.17 5.83
C ARG A 117 8.43 -3.73 6.12
N ILE A 118 8.87 -3.19 7.25
CA ILE A 118 8.66 -1.79 7.63
C ILE A 118 9.97 -1.02 7.41
N TYR A 119 9.88 0.04 6.64
CA TYR A 119 10.97 0.97 6.30
C TYR A 119 10.70 2.33 6.90
N LYS A 120 11.73 2.99 7.43
CA LYS A 120 11.66 4.42 7.74
C LYS A 120 11.75 5.21 6.45
N MET A 121 10.77 6.09 6.19
CA MET A 121 10.72 6.90 4.97
C MET A 121 11.97 7.77 4.79
N ALA A 122 12.47 8.37 5.88
CA ALA A 122 13.70 9.14 5.87
C ALA A 122 14.92 8.34 5.38
N SER A 123 14.98 7.04 5.69
CA SER A 123 16.09 6.18 5.25
C SER A 123 16.00 5.87 3.76
N LEU A 124 14.79 5.70 3.22
CA LEU A 124 14.55 5.54 1.79
C LEU A 124 14.90 6.83 1.03
N THR A 125 14.46 7.99 1.52
CA THR A 125 14.72 9.27 0.84
C THR A 125 16.20 9.66 0.86
N ASN A 126 16.93 9.31 1.91
CA ASN A 126 18.34 9.69 2.10
C ASN A 126 19.34 8.61 1.67
N GLN A 127 18.88 7.47 1.12
CA GLN A 127 19.73 6.34 0.71
C GLN A 127 20.69 5.84 1.82
N SER A 128 20.30 6.01 3.08
CA SER A 128 21.08 5.54 4.23
C SER A 128 20.90 4.03 4.43
N LYS A 129 21.73 3.41 5.29
CA LYS A 129 21.53 2.02 5.71
C LYS A 129 20.11 1.84 6.29
N ASN A 130 19.25 1.17 5.54
CA ASN A 130 17.86 0.92 5.93
C ASN A 130 17.83 -0.17 7.02
N LYS A 131 17.55 0.21 8.27
CA LYS A 131 17.05 -0.76 9.25
C LYS A 131 15.62 -1.11 8.85
N VAL A 132 15.42 -2.38 8.50
CA VAL A 132 14.12 -2.90 8.07
C VAL A 132 13.60 -3.84 9.14
N VAL A 133 12.45 -3.52 9.72
CA VAL A 133 11.75 -4.44 10.65
C VAL A 133 10.95 -5.42 9.82
N LYS A 134 11.06 -6.71 10.14
CA LYS A 134 10.36 -7.80 9.46
C LYS A 134 9.36 -8.44 10.41
N ILE A 135 8.09 -8.48 10.01
CA ILE A 135 6.99 -9.00 10.83
C ILE A 135 6.33 -10.16 10.08
N PRO A 136 6.50 -11.42 10.55
CA PRO A 136 5.75 -12.56 10.05
C PRO A 136 4.27 -12.41 10.40
N LEU A 137 3.37 -12.65 9.44
CA LEU A 137 1.92 -12.45 9.63
C LEU A 137 1.15 -13.75 9.84
N GLY A 138 1.77 -14.90 9.59
CA GLY A 138 1.14 -16.20 9.69
C GLY A 138 2.02 -17.32 9.13
N PRO A 139 1.55 -18.57 9.20
CA PRO A 139 2.26 -19.73 8.64
C PRO A 139 2.23 -19.74 7.11
N PRO A 140 3.08 -20.57 6.47
CA PRO A 140 3.04 -20.82 5.04
C PRO A 140 1.64 -21.15 4.51
N GLY A 141 1.31 -20.66 3.31
CA GLY A 141 0.00 -20.82 2.66
C GLY A 141 -1.06 -19.79 3.07
N THR A 142 -0.75 -18.92 4.05
CA THR A 142 -1.63 -17.80 4.41
C THR A 142 -1.44 -16.65 3.42
N CYS A 143 -2.52 -15.99 3.00
CA CYS A 143 -2.46 -14.77 2.20
C CYS A 143 -3.08 -13.58 2.95
N ILE A 144 -2.67 -12.37 2.57
CA ILE A 144 -3.15 -11.12 3.14
C ILE A 144 -4.40 -10.70 2.38
N MET A 145 -5.48 -10.45 3.11
CA MET A 145 -6.78 -10.05 2.56
C MET A 145 -6.98 -8.54 2.63
N ASP A 146 -6.52 -7.92 3.72
CA ASP A 146 -6.57 -6.46 3.89
C ASP A 146 -5.43 -5.99 4.81
N PHE A 147 -5.03 -4.74 4.63
CA PHE A 147 -3.81 -4.17 5.17
C PHE A 147 -3.92 -2.65 5.31
N SER A 148 -3.95 -2.14 6.54
CA SER A 148 -4.09 -0.70 6.78
C SER A 148 -3.45 -0.23 8.07
N TRP A 149 -2.80 0.94 8.02
CA TRP A 149 -2.39 1.66 9.22
C TRP A 149 -3.57 2.34 9.88
N ASN A 150 -3.51 2.50 11.20
CA ASN A 150 -4.46 3.32 11.92
C ASN A 150 -4.30 4.79 11.49
N PRO A 151 -5.40 5.51 11.16
CA PRO A 151 -5.33 6.89 10.68
C PRO A 151 -4.95 7.91 11.76
N VAL A 152 -4.93 7.51 13.04
CA VAL A 152 -4.65 8.39 14.19
C VAL A 152 -3.42 7.93 14.97
N ILE A 153 -3.22 6.63 15.12
CA ILE A 153 -2.12 6.05 15.90
C ILE A 153 -1.01 5.59 14.93
N PRO A 154 0.13 6.32 14.81
CA PRO A 154 1.12 6.09 13.76
C PRO A 154 1.77 4.70 13.78
N ASP A 155 1.90 4.11 14.96
CA ASP A 155 2.61 2.83 15.15
C ASP A 155 1.68 1.62 15.13
N LEU A 156 0.40 1.78 14.79
CA LEU A 156 -0.59 0.70 14.83
C LEU A 156 -0.98 0.23 13.43
N LEU A 157 -0.56 -0.98 13.08
CA LEU A 157 -0.84 -1.64 11.80
C LEU A 157 -1.89 -2.75 11.99
N SER A 158 -2.90 -2.74 11.13
CA SER A 158 -3.97 -3.74 11.09
C SER A 158 -3.82 -4.64 9.87
N VAL A 159 -3.89 -5.96 10.08
CA VAL A 159 -3.73 -6.97 9.01
C VAL A 159 -4.81 -8.03 9.11
N CYS A 160 -5.52 -8.25 8.01
CA CYS A 160 -6.47 -9.34 7.85
C CYS A 160 -5.86 -10.41 6.95
N VAL A 161 -5.94 -11.67 7.36
CA VAL A 161 -5.39 -12.81 6.62
C VAL A 161 -6.49 -13.80 6.22
N SER A 162 -6.19 -14.70 5.28
CA SER A 162 -7.17 -15.59 4.64
C SER A 162 -7.88 -16.58 5.57
N ASN A 163 -7.30 -16.87 6.73
CA ASN A 163 -7.97 -17.66 7.77
C ASN A 163 -9.05 -16.87 8.55
N GLY A 164 -9.27 -15.60 8.21
CA GLY A 164 -10.24 -14.72 8.84
C GLY A 164 -9.76 -14.05 10.13
N CYS A 165 -8.49 -14.24 10.53
CA CYS A 165 -7.90 -13.56 11.67
C CYS A 165 -7.60 -12.10 11.33
N LEU A 166 -7.90 -11.21 12.29
CA LEU A 166 -7.45 -9.82 12.29
C LEU A 166 -6.37 -9.65 13.35
N CYS A 167 -5.19 -9.24 12.94
CA CYS A 167 -4.05 -8.99 13.82
C CYS A 167 -3.73 -7.51 13.87
N LEU A 168 -3.45 -7.02 15.08
CA LEU A 168 -2.91 -5.68 15.30
C LEU A 168 -1.44 -5.79 15.70
N TYR A 169 -0.60 -5.03 15.02
CA TYR A 169 0.83 -4.95 15.28
C TYR A 169 1.18 -3.54 15.73
N SER A 170 1.97 -3.44 16.80
CA SER A 170 2.60 -2.19 17.17
C SER A 170 4.01 -2.18 16.62
N HIS A 171 4.37 -1.06 16.00
CA HIS A 171 5.76 -0.73 15.74
C HIS A 171 6.40 -0.16 17.02
N ASP A 172 6.67 -1.01 18.01
CA ASP A 172 7.88 -0.84 18.82
C ASP A 172 9.05 -1.36 17.96
N ASP A 173 10.32 -0.95 18.18
CA ASP A 173 11.46 -1.31 17.32
C ASP A 173 11.65 -2.84 17.05
N THR A 174 10.85 -3.69 17.71
CA THR A 174 10.76 -5.15 17.55
C THR A 174 9.57 -5.68 16.74
N GLY A 175 8.56 -4.86 16.41
CA GLY A 175 7.39 -5.27 15.62
C GLY A 175 6.49 -6.26 16.36
N LYS A 176 6.16 -5.98 17.63
CA LYS A 176 5.34 -6.91 18.43
C LYS A 176 3.89 -6.96 17.95
N LYS A 177 3.38 -8.19 17.83
CA LYS A 177 1.95 -8.46 17.71
C LYS A 177 1.27 -8.08 19.03
N LEU A 178 0.41 -7.07 19.00
CA LEU A 178 -0.30 -6.59 20.19
C LEU A 178 -1.47 -7.50 20.55
N THR A 179 -2.27 -7.84 19.55
CA THR A 179 -3.48 -8.64 19.76
C THR A 179 -3.92 -9.31 18.47
N MET A 180 -4.76 -10.33 18.62
CA MET A 180 -5.38 -11.05 17.52
C MET A 180 -6.84 -11.26 17.87
N LEU A 181 -7.72 -10.81 16.99
CA LEU A 181 -9.10 -11.23 17.03
C LEU A 181 -9.21 -12.58 16.30
N PRO A 182 -9.74 -13.62 16.95
CA PRO A 182 -9.96 -14.92 16.33
C PRO A 182 -10.95 -14.79 15.16
N PRO A 183 -11.02 -15.79 14.27
CA PRO A 183 -11.89 -15.76 13.10
C PRO A 183 -13.37 -15.94 13.51
N GLU A 184 -13.98 -14.89 14.03
CA GLU A 184 -15.34 -14.92 14.60
C GLU A 184 -16.45 -14.73 13.55
N LYS A 185 -16.08 -14.49 12.29
CA LYS A 185 -16.91 -14.48 11.07
C LYS A 185 -15.97 -13.99 9.97
N ARG A 186 -15.56 -14.87 9.03
CA ARG A 186 -14.65 -14.62 7.89
C ARG A 186 -14.40 -13.13 7.60
N LEU A 187 -13.48 -12.51 8.35
CA LEU A 187 -13.16 -11.10 8.16
C LEU A 187 -12.41 -11.00 6.83
N SER A 188 -12.87 -10.14 5.94
CA SER A 188 -12.29 -9.93 4.62
C SER A 188 -11.83 -8.49 4.40
N GLN A 189 -12.28 -7.55 5.24
CA GLN A 189 -11.98 -6.12 5.12
C GLN A 189 -11.92 -5.44 6.50
N ILE A 190 -10.95 -4.54 6.65
CA ILE A 190 -10.75 -3.64 7.77
C ILE A 190 -11.32 -2.28 7.37
N ARG A 191 -12.27 -1.78 8.16
CA ARG A 191 -12.82 -0.42 7.97
C ARG A 191 -12.74 0.36 9.26
N VAL A 192 -11.77 1.26 9.36
CA VAL A 192 -11.71 2.22 10.46
C VAL A 192 -12.74 3.32 10.21
N ARG A 193 -13.69 3.50 11.12
CA ARG A 193 -14.66 4.60 11.09
C ARG A 193 -14.29 5.62 12.15
N THR A 194 -13.91 6.82 11.72
CA THR A 194 -13.78 7.96 12.63
C THR A 194 -15.19 8.48 12.93
N LYS A 195 -15.62 8.44 14.19
CA LYS A 195 -16.82 9.19 14.61
C LYS A 195 -16.45 10.67 14.56
N LEU A 196 -16.96 11.39 13.57
CA LEU A 196 -17.02 12.85 13.66
C LEU A 196 -17.97 13.19 14.80
N SER A 197 -17.41 13.67 15.92
CA SER A 197 -18.20 14.33 16.96
C SER A 197 -18.91 15.51 16.29
N ARG A 198 -20.24 15.48 16.22
CA ARG A 198 -21.02 16.68 15.88
C ARG A 198 -20.79 17.66 17.02
N TYR A 199 -19.97 18.68 16.79
CA TYR A 199 -20.03 19.87 17.62
C TYR A 199 -21.38 20.55 17.32
N HIS A 200 -22.25 20.53 18.33
CA HIS A 200 -23.48 21.33 18.37
C HIS A 200 -23.14 22.76 18.72
#